data_AF-A0A1Z5K4T3-F1
#
_entry.id   AF-A0A1Z5K4T3-F1
#
_cell.length_a   1.000
_cell.length_b   1.000
_cell.length_c   1.000
_cell.angle_alpha   90.00
_cell.angle_beta   90.00
_cell.angle_gamma   90.00
#
_symmetry.space_group_name_H-M   'P 1'
#
loop_
_entity.id
_entity.type
_entity.pdbx_description
1 polymer ?
#
loop_
_entity_poly.entity_id
_entity_poly.type
_entity_poly.pdbx_seq_one_letter_code
_entity_poly.pdbx_strand_id
1 'polypeptide(L)'
;MAETSKDQTAIESWKKQEEVIMHGERRAQYEAEINPTRRPFHKLMSIVSGLAALSALNMCIGQIVGYRFQQEGPVQYVMRFYVIILCVLAILVEFEWTKFARESFILRVWITRGLFYIFIGVLGFEQNDTSHAKNSESVNFQLSMHYVTATAWIMVAAGVLYSLLGMCCLQVYFNRLRIDYEQRLDRAAHIREAGERYFDNQV
;
A
#
# COMPACT_ATOMS: atom_id res chain seq x y z
N MET A 1 43.77 -56.43 7.42
CA MET A 1 42.42 -56.52 8.03
C MET A 1 42.11 -55.36 8.99
N ALA A 2 43.08 -54.83 9.76
CA ALA A 2 42.85 -53.66 10.62
C ALA A 2 42.74 -52.32 9.86
N GLU A 3 43.39 -52.21 8.69
CA GLU A 3 43.41 -50.98 7.87
C GLU A 3 42.05 -50.69 7.21
N THR A 4 41.40 -51.72 6.67
CA THR A 4 40.06 -51.63 6.04
C THR A 4 38.95 -51.21 7.02
N SER A 5 39.12 -51.45 8.32
CA SER A 5 38.14 -51.06 9.35
C SER A 5 38.18 -49.56 9.67
N LYS A 6 39.37 -48.93 9.61
CA LYS A 6 39.54 -47.49 9.83
C LYS A 6 38.96 -46.67 8.68
N ASP A 7 39.10 -47.15 7.44
CA ASP A 7 38.55 -46.47 6.27
C ASP A 7 37.01 -46.49 6.25
N GLN A 8 36.37 -47.59 6.69
CA GLN A 8 34.91 -47.65 6.79
C GLN A 8 34.34 -46.67 7.82
N THR A 9 34.99 -46.54 8.97
CA THR A 9 34.55 -45.59 10.01
C THR A 9 34.73 -44.14 9.56
N ALA A 10 35.80 -43.85 8.82
CA ALA A 10 35.95 -42.57 8.14
C ALA A 10 34.76 -42.34 7.18
N ILE A 11 34.52 -43.21 6.20
CA ILE A 11 33.44 -43.02 5.21
C ILE A 11 32.05 -42.78 5.86
N GLU A 12 31.71 -43.49 6.93
CA GLU A 12 30.44 -43.31 7.65
C GLU A 12 30.34 -41.95 8.34
N SER A 13 31.42 -41.48 8.97
CA SER A 13 31.45 -40.15 9.61
C SER A 13 31.29 -39.01 8.60
N TRP A 14 31.88 -39.14 7.41
CA TRP A 14 31.75 -38.16 6.34
C TRP A 14 30.32 -38.11 5.78
N LYS A 15 29.69 -39.28 5.55
CA LYS A 15 28.29 -39.36 5.13
C LYS A 15 27.34 -38.73 6.14
N LYS A 16 27.54 -39.02 7.43
CA LYS A 16 26.72 -38.45 8.51
C LYS A 16 26.87 -36.94 8.61
N GLN A 17 28.09 -36.41 8.40
CA GLN A 17 28.34 -34.98 8.38
C GLN A 17 27.70 -34.30 7.17
N GLU A 18 27.77 -34.92 5.99
CA GLU A 18 27.11 -34.45 4.77
C GLU A 18 25.58 -34.42 4.91
N GLU A 19 24.98 -35.44 5.53
CA GLU A 19 23.54 -35.46 5.85
C GLU A 19 23.13 -34.33 6.78
N VAL A 20 23.92 -34.05 7.83
CA VAL A 20 23.64 -32.96 8.77
C VAL A 20 23.73 -31.60 8.09
N ILE A 21 24.73 -31.40 7.22
CA ILE A 21 24.88 -30.16 6.43
C ILE A 21 23.69 -30.00 5.47
N MET A 22 23.37 -31.04 4.70
CA MET A 22 22.22 -31.06 3.78
C MET A 22 20.87 -30.85 4.47
N HIS A 23 20.70 -31.35 5.71
CA HIS A 23 19.51 -31.09 6.51
C HIS A 23 19.49 -29.66 7.08
N GLY A 24 20.64 -29.12 7.48
CA GLY A 24 20.77 -27.73 7.92
C GLY A 24 20.46 -26.74 6.81
N GLU A 25 21.03 -26.94 5.62
CA GLU A 25 20.78 -26.10 4.44
C GLU A 25 19.32 -26.16 3.98
N ARG A 26 18.72 -27.35 3.96
CA ARG A 26 17.28 -27.50 3.66
C ARG A 26 16.40 -26.79 4.67
N ARG A 27 16.72 -26.84 5.97
CA ARG A 27 15.99 -26.10 7.01
C ARG A 27 16.13 -24.58 6.83
N ALA A 28 17.34 -24.09 6.53
CA ALA A 28 17.57 -22.67 6.28
C ALA A 28 16.83 -22.19 5.02
N GLN A 29 16.80 -22.99 3.95
CA GLN A 29 16.00 -22.71 2.76
C GLN A 29 14.50 -22.70 3.08
N TYR A 30 14.03 -23.68 3.86
CA TYR A 30 12.64 -23.78 4.29
C TYR A 30 12.20 -22.59 5.14
N GLU A 31 13.04 -22.14 6.08
CA GLU A 31 12.80 -20.93 6.87
C GLU A 31 12.79 -19.67 5.99
N ALA A 32 13.67 -19.58 4.99
CA ALA A 32 13.70 -18.49 4.04
C ALA A 32 12.47 -18.47 3.10
N GLU A 33 11.92 -19.64 2.77
CA GLU A 33 10.68 -19.78 2.01
C GLU A 33 9.43 -19.47 2.84
N ILE A 34 9.42 -19.81 4.14
CA ILE A 34 8.33 -19.51 5.07
C ILE A 34 8.24 -18.02 5.39
N ASN A 35 9.38 -17.31 5.43
CA ASN A 35 9.42 -15.90 5.79
C ASN A 35 9.91 -15.02 4.64
N PRO A 36 9.12 -14.88 3.55
CA PRO A 36 9.53 -14.06 2.41
C PRO A 36 9.70 -12.60 2.85
N THR A 37 10.94 -12.12 2.83
CA THR A 37 11.27 -10.76 3.21
C THR A 37 10.58 -9.75 2.29
N ARG A 38 9.80 -8.82 2.88
CA ARG A 38 9.07 -7.79 2.13
C ARG A 38 10.05 -6.86 1.43
N ARG A 39 10.06 -6.87 0.10
CA ARG A 39 10.92 -5.99 -0.71
C ARG A 39 10.69 -4.51 -0.36
N PRO A 40 11.74 -3.65 -0.38
CA PRO A 40 11.63 -2.23 -0.01
C PRO A 40 10.59 -1.46 -0.84
N PHE A 41 10.31 -1.89 -2.08
CA PHE A 41 9.28 -1.32 -2.94
C PHE A 41 7.87 -1.40 -2.34
N HIS A 42 7.52 -2.48 -1.64
CA HIS A 42 6.22 -2.56 -0.96
C HIS A 42 6.11 -1.53 0.16
N LYS A 43 7.22 -1.26 0.87
CA LYS A 43 7.24 -0.24 1.93
C LYS A 43 7.08 1.16 1.34
N LEU A 44 7.80 1.48 0.26
CA LEU A 44 7.67 2.77 -0.43
C LEU A 44 6.24 2.99 -0.91
N MET A 45 5.62 1.97 -1.51
CA MET A 45 4.24 2.08 -1.97
C MET A 45 3.27 2.30 -0.81
N SER A 46 3.42 1.54 0.28
CA SER A 46 2.60 1.71 1.48
C SER A 46 2.76 3.10 2.10
N ILE A 47 3.96 3.69 2.04
CA ILE A 47 4.22 5.06 2.52
C ILE A 47 3.49 6.07 1.63
N VAL A 48 3.61 5.94 0.30
CA VAL A 48 2.93 6.85 -0.65
C VAL A 48 1.40 6.77 -0.49
N SER A 49 0.86 5.54 -0.36
CA SER A 49 -0.54 5.30 -0.02
C SER A 49 -0.96 5.97 1.30
N GLY A 50 -0.15 5.81 2.35
CA GLY A 50 -0.40 6.44 3.64
C GLY A 50 -0.39 7.97 3.56
N LEU A 51 0.52 8.56 2.80
CA LEU A 51 0.59 10.00 2.57
C LEU A 51 -0.63 10.51 1.80
N ALA A 52 -1.09 9.79 0.79
CA ALA A 52 -2.30 10.13 0.04
C ALA A 52 -3.54 10.08 0.94
N ALA A 53 -3.69 9.02 1.76
CA ALA A 53 -4.79 8.90 2.72
C ALA A 53 -4.76 10.02 3.78
N LEU A 54 -3.58 10.36 4.30
CA LEU A 54 -3.41 11.46 5.25
C LEU A 54 -3.78 12.81 4.62
N SER A 55 -3.40 13.02 3.36
CA SER A 55 -3.74 14.24 2.61
C SER A 55 -5.26 14.33 2.37
N ALA A 56 -5.91 13.22 2.00
CA ALA A 56 -7.35 13.13 1.88
C ALA A 56 -8.08 13.43 3.19
N LEU A 57 -7.55 12.93 4.31
CA LEU A 57 -8.11 13.20 5.63
C LEU A 57 -8.00 14.67 5.99
N ASN A 58 -6.84 15.29 5.78
CA ASN A 58 -6.64 16.71 6.03
C ASN A 58 -7.56 17.59 5.17
N MET A 59 -7.71 17.25 3.88
CA MET A 59 -8.66 17.93 2.99
C MET A 59 -10.10 17.78 3.48
N CYS A 60 -10.51 16.57 3.91
CA CYS A 60 -11.84 16.32 4.46
C CYS A 60 -12.12 17.19 5.70
N ILE A 61 -11.15 17.26 6.62
CA ILE A 61 -11.23 18.14 7.80
C ILE A 61 -11.36 19.60 7.36
N GLY A 62 -10.55 20.05 6.39
CA GLY A 62 -10.63 21.40 5.84
C GLY A 62 -12.03 21.73 5.27
N GLN A 63 -12.66 20.79 4.60
CA GLN A 63 -14.02 20.96 4.08
C GLN A 63 -15.09 21.01 5.18
N ILE A 64 -14.96 20.20 6.23
CA ILE A 64 -15.84 20.22 7.41
C ILE A 64 -15.70 21.53 8.19
N VAL A 65 -14.47 22.04 8.32
CA VAL A 65 -14.21 23.34 8.92
C VAL A 65 -14.84 24.44 8.06
N GLY A 66 -14.59 24.44 6.75
CA GLY A 66 -15.19 25.40 5.82
C GLY A 66 -16.72 25.41 5.88
N TYR A 67 -17.34 24.24 6.02
CA TYR A 67 -18.78 24.10 6.22
C TYR A 67 -19.30 24.83 7.46
N ARG A 68 -18.54 24.83 8.57
CA ARG A 68 -18.95 25.48 9.82
C ARG A 68 -18.74 26.98 9.83
N PHE A 69 -17.72 27.48 9.12
CA PHE A 69 -17.31 28.88 9.20
C PHE A 69 -17.80 29.73 8.04
N GLN A 70 -18.25 29.14 6.92
CA GLN A 70 -18.61 29.89 5.72
C GLN A 70 -20.09 29.74 5.37
N GLN A 71 -20.82 30.86 5.37
CA GLN A 71 -22.14 30.94 4.75
C GLN A 71 -21.96 31.13 3.24
N GLU A 72 -21.81 30.03 2.53
CA GLU A 72 -21.73 30.01 1.07
C GLU A 72 -23.11 29.78 0.44
N GLY A 73 -23.25 30.14 -0.84
CA GLY A 73 -24.46 29.83 -1.61
C GLY A 73 -24.71 28.32 -1.76
N PRO A 74 -25.96 27.92 -2.07
CA PRO A 74 -26.38 26.51 -2.07
C PRO A 74 -25.58 25.63 -3.04
N VAL A 75 -25.12 26.18 -4.16
CA VAL A 75 -24.31 25.44 -5.15
C VAL A 75 -22.96 25.02 -4.57
N GLN A 76 -22.30 25.91 -3.84
CA GLN A 76 -20.98 25.65 -3.27
C GLN A 76 -21.05 24.65 -2.11
N TYR A 77 -22.16 24.65 -1.38
CA TYR A 77 -22.45 23.65 -0.37
C TYR A 77 -22.51 22.24 -0.98
N VAL A 78 -23.23 22.08 -2.09
CA VAL A 78 -23.34 20.79 -2.81
C VAL A 78 -21.98 20.33 -3.31
N MET A 79 -21.17 21.24 -3.86
CA MET A 79 -19.81 20.92 -4.32
C MET A 79 -18.91 20.45 -3.17
N ARG A 80 -18.96 21.11 -2.00
CA ARG A 80 -18.19 20.69 -0.81
C ARG A 80 -18.60 19.31 -0.32
N PHE A 81 -19.90 19.03 -0.33
CA PHE A 81 -20.43 17.71 0.02
C PHE A 81 -19.89 16.61 -0.91
N TYR A 82 -19.84 16.86 -2.23
CA TYR A 82 -19.21 15.94 -3.17
C TYR A 82 -17.73 15.73 -2.86
N VAL A 83 -16.97 16.78 -2.58
CA VAL A 83 -15.54 16.65 -2.25
C VAL A 83 -15.33 15.82 -0.98
N ILE A 84 -16.17 15.99 0.04
CA ILE A 84 -16.13 15.16 1.27
C ILE A 84 -16.35 13.69 0.91
N ILE A 85 -17.38 13.37 0.12
CA ILE A 85 -17.66 11.99 -0.32
C ILE A 85 -16.47 11.42 -1.10
N LEU A 86 -15.90 12.19 -2.04
CA LEU A 86 -14.76 11.76 -2.84
C LEU A 86 -13.51 11.54 -1.98
N CYS A 87 -13.28 12.37 -0.95
CA CYS A 87 -12.18 12.19 0.01
C CYS A 87 -12.37 10.91 0.84
N VAL A 88 -13.59 10.64 1.33
CA VAL A 88 -13.90 9.39 2.04
C VAL A 88 -13.68 8.18 1.12
N LEU A 89 -14.12 8.26 -0.13
CA LEU A 89 -13.87 7.21 -1.12
C LEU A 89 -12.38 7.00 -1.37
N ALA A 90 -11.60 8.08 -1.49
CA ALA A 90 -10.14 8.01 -1.63
C ALA A 90 -9.48 7.32 -0.44
N ILE A 91 -9.89 7.63 0.79
CA ILE A 91 -9.42 6.96 2.01
C ILE A 91 -9.77 5.47 1.97
N LEU A 92 -11.02 5.11 1.66
CA LEU A 92 -11.44 3.71 1.57
C LEU A 92 -10.65 2.92 0.52
N VAL A 93 -10.33 3.55 -0.61
CA VAL A 93 -9.49 2.98 -1.67
C VAL A 93 -8.06 2.78 -1.21
N GLU A 94 -7.47 3.75 -0.49
CA GLU A 94 -6.10 3.64 0.02
C GLU A 94 -5.94 2.59 1.12
N PHE A 95 -6.95 2.45 1.99
CA PHE A 95 -6.93 1.43 3.04
C PHE A 95 -7.24 0.02 2.52
N GLU A 96 -7.56 -0.15 1.23
CA GLU A 96 -8.06 -1.40 0.63
C GLU A 96 -9.20 -2.04 1.47
N TRP A 97 -9.91 -1.26 2.28
CA TRP A 97 -10.81 -1.78 3.33
C TRP A 97 -12.03 -2.48 2.69
N THR A 98 -12.53 -1.94 1.58
CA THR A 98 -13.74 -2.45 0.93
C THR A 98 -13.42 -3.45 -0.17
N LYS A 99 -14.01 -4.66 -0.11
CA LYS A 99 -13.98 -5.66 -1.20
C LYS A 99 -14.40 -5.05 -2.54
N PHE A 100 -15.29 -4.05 -2.51
CA PHE A 100 -15.73 -3.27 -3.67
C PHE A 100 -14.59 -2.51 -4.38
N ALA A 101 -13.65 -1.91 -3.63
CA ALA A 101 -12.49 -1.24 -4.21
C ALA A 101 -11.54 -2.23 -4.89
N ARG A 102 -11.46 -3.46 -4.37
CA ARG A 102 -10.64 -4.55 -4.92
C ARG A 102 -11.21 -5.16 -6.21
N GLU A 103 -12.54 -5.17 -6.34
CA GLU A 103 -13.28 -5.74 -7.48
C GLU A 103 -13.47 -4.75 -8.63
N SER A 104 -13.45 -3.44 -8.35
CA SER A 104 -13.62 -2.40 -9.36
C SER A 104 -12.38 -2.27 -10.26
N PHE A 105 -12.52 -2.58 -11.56
CA PHE A 105 -11.44 -2.47 -12.54
C PHE A 105 -10.84 -1.04 -12.62
N ILE A 106 -11.69 -0.02 -12.51
CA ILE A 106 -11.29 1.40 -12.56
C ILE A 106 -10.43 1.78 -11.36
N LEU A 107 -10.70 1.25 -10.17
CA LEU A 107 -9.91 1.53 -8.96
C LEU A 107 -8.69 0.62 -8.84
N ARG A 108 -8.60 -0.44 -9.65
CA ARG A 108 -7.43 -1.32 -9.73
C ARG A 108 -6.29 -0.68 -10.53
N VAL A 109 -6.60 0.17 -11.52
CA VAL A 109 -5.58 0.83 -12.34
C VAL A 109 -4.96 1.99 -11.56
N TRP A 110 -3.63 2.06 -11.52
CA TRP A 110 -2.92 3.04 -10.70
C TRP A 110 -2.99 4.44 -11.31
N ILE A 111 -3.00 4.50 -12.65
CA ILE A 111 -3.12 5.75 -13.41
C ILE A 111 -4.47 6.44 -13.11
N THR A 112 -5.57 5.69 -13.11
CA THR A 112 -6.90 6.23 -12.82
C THR A 112 -7.02 6.68 -11.36
N ARG A 113 -6.39 5.97 -10.41
CA ARG A 113 -6.28 6.42 -9.01
C ARG A 113 -5.52 7.74 -8.89
N GLY A 114 -4.36 7.84 -9.56
CA GLY A 114 -3.57 9.06 -9.60
C GLY A 114 -4.35 10.25 -10.17
N LEU A 115 -5.03 10.04 -11.31
CA LEU A 115 -5.90 11.05 -11.93
C LEU A 115 -7.07 11.45 -11.03
N PHE A 116 -7.65 10.49 -10.30
CA PHE A 116 -8.71 10.75 -9.34
C PHE A 116 -8.23 11.64 -8.18
N TYR A 117 -7.01 11.42 -7.67
CA TYR A 117 -6.43 12.28 -6.63
C TYR A 117 -6.10 13.68 -7.14
N ILE A 118 -5.58 13.79 -8.37
CA ILE A 118 -5.39 15.09 -9.03
C ILE A 118 -6.73 15.82 -9.15
N PHE A 119 -7.77 15.13 -9.61
CA PHE A 119 -9.12 15.69 -9.74
C PHE A 119 -9.67 16.19 -8.40
N ILE A 120 -9.56 15.41 -7.33
CA ILE A 120 -9.98 15.83 -5.98
C ILE A 120 -9.18 17.06 -5.52
N GLY A 121 -7.86 17.07 -5.75
CA GLY A 121 -7.01 18.19 -5.40
C GLY A 121 -7.40 19.48 -6.14
N VAL A 122 -7.66 19.39 -7.44
CA VAL A 122 -8.11 20.52 -8.27
C VAL A 122 -9.49 21.02 -7.84
N LEU A 123 -10.45 20.12 -7.55
CA LEU A 123 -11.75 20.51 -7.01
C LEU A 123 -11.63 21.24 -5.67
N GLY A 124 -10.74 20.76 -4.79
CA GLY A 124 -10.47 21.44 -3.53
C GLY A 124 -9.86 22.84 -3.73
N PHE A 125 -9.01 23.00 -4.73
CA PHE A 125 -8.40 24.29 -5.08
C PHE A 125 -9.44 25.28 -5.61
N GLU A 126 -10.30 24.85 -6.54
CA GLU A 126 -11.37 25.69 -7.12
C GLU A 126 -12.38 26.16 -6.07
N GLN A 127 -12.73 25.29 -5.11
CA GLN A 127 -13.57 25.66 -3.99
C GLN A 127 -12.92 26.68 -3.05
N ASN A 128 -11.61 26.52 -2.80
CA ASN A 128 -10.88 27.44 -1.95
C ASN A 128 -10.76 28.83 -2.60
N ASP A 129 -10.43 28.89 -3.89
CA ASP A 129 -10.32 30.14 -4.64
C ASP A 129 -11.67 30.90 -4.69
N THR A 130 -12.76 30.19 -4.95
CA THR A 130 -14.11 30.77 -4.93
C THR A 130 -14.48 31.34 -3.56
N SER A 131 -14.05 30.68 -2.49
CA SER A 131 -14.24 31.15 -1.11
C SER A 131 -13.37 32.36 -0.76
N HIS A 132 -12.17 32.48 -1.35
CA HIS A 132 -11.26 33.62 -1.13
C HIS A 132 -11.86 34.92 -1.64
N ALA A 133 -12.46 34.87 -2.84
CA ALA A 133 -13.07 36.04 -3.47
C ALA A 133 -14.24 36.63 -2.67
N LYS A 134 -14.88 35.85 -1.78
CA LYS A 134 -16.08 36.26 -1.05
C LYS A 134 -15.85 36.73 0.39
N ASN A 135 -14.76 36.32 1.06
CA ASN A 135 -14.61 36.47 2.51
C ASN A 135 -13.25 37.05 2.95
N SER A 136 -12.88 38.24 2.46
CA SER A 136 -11.56 38.84 2.70
C SER A 136 -11.32 39.46 4.10
N GLU A 137 -12.32 39.50 4.99
CA GLU A 137 -12.25 40.37 6.18
C GLU A 137 -11.80 39.73 7.50
N SER A 138 -11.54 38.42 7.59
CA SER A 138 -11.15 37.81 8.88
C SER A 138 -9.72 37.24 8.92
N VAL A 139 -8.95 37.61 9.95
CA VAL A 139 -7.53 37.21 10.10
C VAL A 139 -7.39 35.71 10.39
N ASN A 140 -8.34 35.12 11.12
CA ASN A 140 -8.40 33.66 11.35
C ASN A 140 -8.69 32.87 10.07
N PHE A 141 -9.33 33.50 9.09
CA PHE A 141 -9.63 32.89 7.79
C PHE A 141 -8.38 32.76 6.92
N GLN A 142 -7.45 33.70 6.98
CA GLN A 142 -6.18 33.60 6.23
C GLN A 142 -5.34 32.40 6.66
N LEU A 143 -5.27 32.09 7.96
CA LEU A 143 -4.52 30.93 8.46
C LEU A 143 -5.15 29.60 7.99
N SER A 144 -6.47 29.48 8.08
CA SER A 144 -7.20 28.31 7.61
C SER A 144 -7.09 28.13 6.10
N MET A 145 -7.11 29.23 5.34
CA MET A 145 -6.87 29.28 3.90
C MET A 145 -5.50 28.73 3.51
N HIS A 146 -4.43 29.22 4.13
CA HIS A 146 -3.08 28.75 3.82
C HIS A 146 -2.92 27.25 4.10
N TYR A 147 -3.58 26.74 5.15
CA TYR A 147 -3.60 25.31 5.46
C TYR A 147 -4.33 24.49 4.39
N VAL A 148 -5.50 24.94 3.93
CA VAL A 148 -6.25 24.24 2.87
C VAL A 148 -5.50 24.28 1.55
N THR A 149 -4.90 25.41 1.18
CA THR A 149 -4.07 25.52 -0.03
C THR A 149 -2.85 24.61 0.04
N ALA A 150 -2.17 24.54 1.19
CA ALA A 150 -1.01 23.66 1.37
C ALA A 150 -1.39 22.18 1.25
N THR A 151 -2.50 21.77 1.88
CA THR A 151 -2.98 20.38 1.81
C THR A 151 -3.47 20.01 0.40
N ALA A 152 -4.09 20.95 -0.33
CA ALA A 152 -4.44 20.77 -1.73
C ALA A 152 -3.22 20.56 -2.62
N TRP A 153 -2.15 21.35 -2.46
CA TRP A 153 -0.90 21.18 -3.20
C TRP A 153 -0.23 19.84 -2.91
N ILE A 154 -0.21 19.40 -1.65
CA ILE A 154 0.32 18.09 -1.26
C ILE A 154 -0.50 16.97 -1.92
N MET A 155 -1.83 17.09 -1.97
CA MET A 155 -2.71 16.12 -2.61
C MET A 155 -2.47 16.04 -4.13
N VAL A 156 -2.33 17.18 -4.80
CA VAL A 156 -2.02 17.22 -6.24
C VAL A 156 -0.63 16.62 -6.51
N ALA A 157 0.38 16.99 -5.72
CA ALA A 157 1.72 16.42 -5.83
C ALA A 157 1.72 14.90 -5.60
N ALA A 158 0.95 14.41 -4.62
CA ALA A 158 0.76 12.98 -4.38
C ALA A 158 0.10 12.29 -5.59
N GLY A 159 -0.94 12.90 -6.18
CA GLY A 159 -1.62 12.38 -7.37
C GLY A 159 -0.73 12.35 -8.62
N VAL A 160 0.10 13.37 -8.82
CA VAL A 160 1.10 13.41 -9.90
C VAL A 160 2.15 12.33 -9.71
N LEU A 161 2.69 12.20 -8.50
CA LEU A 161 3.65 11.14 -8.16
C LEU A 161 3.05 9.75 -8.40
N TYR A 162 1.79 9.55 -8.00
CA TYR A 162 1.05 8.30 -8.26
C TYR A 162 0.88 8.02 -9.75
N SER A 163 0.55 9.05 -10.53
CA SER A 163 0.35 8.94 -11.98
C SER A 163 1.67 8.61 -12.68
N LEU A 164 2.79 9.23 -12.26
CA LEU A 164 4.13 8.95 -12.77
C LEU A 164 4.58 7.53 -12.40
N LEU A 165 4.36 7.10 -11.15
CA LEU A 165 4.63 5.72 -10.74
C LEU A 165 3.80 4.72 -11.56
N GLY A 166 2.52 5.01 -11.82
CA GLY A 166 1.68 4.20 -12.69
C GLY A 166 2.17 4.16 -14.15
N MET A 167 2.58 5.31 -14.68
CA MET A 167 3.03 5.48 -16.07
C MET A 167 4.40 4.86 -16.35
N CYS A 168 5.32 4.85 -15.38
CA CYS A 168 6.65 4.23 -15.47
C CYS A 168 6.62 2.68 -15.52
N CYS A 169 5.51 2.06 -15.93
CA CYS A 169 5.30 0.61 -15.99
C CYS A 169 5.51 -0.14 -14.67
N LEU A 170 5.66 0.57 -13.54
CA LEU A 170 5.73 -0.07 -12.22
C LEU A 170 4.46 -0.84 -11.92
N GLN A 171 3.31 -0.48 -12.49
CA GLN A 171 2.08 -1.25 -12.34
C GLN A 171 2.24 -2.68 -12.89
N VAL A 172 2.89 -2.86 -14.04
CA VAL A 172 3.14 -4.20 -14.62
C VAL A 172 4.15 -4.97 -13.76
N TYR A 173 5.21 -4.29 -13.33
CA TYR A 173 6.23 -4.89 -12.48
C TYR A 173 5.67 -5.30 -11.11
N PHE A 174 4.86 -4.44 -10.49
CA PHE A 174 4.23 -4.68 -9.19
C PHE A 174 3.15 -5.74 -9.28
N ASN A 175 2.37 -5.78 -10.36
CA ASN A 175 1.38 -6.84 -10.57
C ASN A 175 2.07 -8.20 -10.75
N ARG A 176 3.20 -8.26 -11.46
CA ARG A 176 4.05 -9.46 -11.50
C ARG A 176 4.58 -9.84 -10.13
N LEU A 177 5.07 -8.86 -9.36
CA LEU A 177 5.61 -9.09 -8.02
C LEU A 177 4.54 -9.58 -7.03
N ARG A 178 3.31 -9.08 -7.14
CA ARG A 178 2.16 -9.48 -6.33
C ARG A 178 1.75 -10.91 -6.63
N ILE A 179 1.67 -11.28 -7.91
CA ILE A 179 1.40 -12.65 -8.34
C ILE A 179 2.50 -13.60 -7.84
N ASP A 180 3.78 -13.20 -7.97
CA ASP A 180 4.90 -13.98 -7.43
C ASP A 180 4.82 -14.14 -5.90
N TYR A 181 4.33 -13.13 -5.18
CA TYR A 181 4.16 -13.19 -3.73
C TYR A 181 2.99 -14.09 -3.31
N GLU A 182 1.82 -13.97 -3.95
CA GLU A 182 0.68 -14.87 -3.73
C GLU A 182 1.06 -16.33 -4.00
N GLN A 183 1.74 -16.60 -5.11
CA GLN A 183 2.23 -17.95 -5.43
C GLN A 183 3.26 -18.49 -4.43
N ARG A 184 4.03 -17.62 -3.77
CA ARG A 184 4.95 -18.02 -2.70
C ARG A 184 4.19 -18.33 -1.40
N LEU A 185 3.14 -17.57 -1.12
CA LEU A 185 2.30 -17.78 0.06
C LEU A 185 1.52 -19.09 -0.06
N ASP A 186 0.93 -19.37 -1.22
CA ASP A 186 0.22 -20.63 -1.51
C ASP A 186 1.18 -21.83 -1.44
N ARG A 187 2.41 -21.67 -1.97
CA ARG A 187 3.45 -22.69 -1.81
C ARG A 187 3.81 -22.92 -0.35
N ALA A 188 4.06 -21.87 0.43
CA ALA A 188 4.38 -21.99 1.84
C ALA A 188 3.24 -22.65 2.64
N ALA A 189 1.98 -22.36 2.30
CA ALA A 189 0.81 -23.00 2.91
C ALA A 189 0.75 -24.50 2.60
N HIS A 190 0.92 -24.90 1.33
CA HIS A 190 0.94 -26.31 0.95
C HIS A 190 2.10 -27.10 1.57
N ILE A 191 3.28 -26.48 1.63
CA ILE A 191 4.46 -27.09 2.24
C ILE A 191 4.23 -27.29 3.75
N ARG A 192 3.61 -26.31 4.44
CA ARG A 192 3.23 -26.44 5.86
C ARG A 192 2.23 -27.57 6.09
N GLU A 193 1.18 -27.67 5.27
CA GLU A 193 0.20 -28.76 5.36
C GLU A 193 0.83 -30.13 5.10
N ALA A 194 1.74 -30.23 4.13
CA ALA A 194 2.48 -31.46 3.86
C ALA A 194 3.35 -31.86 5.07
N GLY A 195 4.06 -30.89 5.66
CA GLY A 195 4.85 -31.09 6.87
C GLY A 195 4.03 -31.62 8.04
N GLU A 196 2.88 -31.01 8.33
CA GLU A 196 1.98 -31.45 9.40
C GLU A 196 1.52 -32.92 9.20
N ARG A 197 1.17 -33.32 7.97
CA ARG A 197 0.80 -34.72 7.66
C ARG A 197 1.95 -35.72 7.83
N TYR A 198 3.20 -35.32 7.58
CA TYR A 198 4.34 -36.20 7.81
C TYR A 198 4.60 -36.44 9.30
N PHE A 199 4.41 -35.42 10.14
CA PHE A 199 4.55 -35.56 11.59
C PHE A 199 3.43 -36.42 12.20
N ASP A 200 2.18 -36.26 11.75
CA ASP A 200 1.05 -37.07 12.23
C ASP A 200 1.18 -38.56 11.87
N ASN A 201 1.86 -38.91 10.77
CA ASN A 201 2.08 -40.30 10.36
C ASN A 201 3.29 -40.96 11.05
N GLN A 202 4.12 -40.22 11.79
CA GLN A 202 5.25 -40.76 12.54
C GLN A 202 4.97 -41.00 14.04
N VAL A 203 3.82 -40.52 14.53
CA VAL A 203 3.32 -40.75 15.90
C VAL A 203 2.37 -41.94 15.90
#